data_AF-A0A147E8F8-F1
#
_entry.id   AF-A0A147E8F8-F1
#
_cell.length_a   1.000
_cell.length_b   1.000
_cell.length_c   1.000
_cell.angle_alpha   90.00
_cell.angle_beta   90.00
_cell.angle_gamma   90.00
#
_symmetry.space_group_name_H-M   'P 1'
#
loop_
_entity.id
_entity.type
_entity.pdbx_description
1 polymer ?
#
loop_
_entity_poly.entity_id
_entity_poly.type
_entity_poly.pdbx_seq_one_letter_code
_entity_poly.pdbx_strand_id
1 'polypeptide(L)'
;MGVLTTIAVLLFCYVTFLVLPGIGRAYGLTLPELRITGFDREQIAAAASALGDQGREDYRWVHRSSGLLMPLFMALAWFAMLGQSVHTRAVRWALWSVPLAFAVVVLAGGHAIDAALADPTDGPVALASGLVIARWVLTAALLAQAAWMLAHLVRTKLDAFARGELPGQQPTP
;
A
#
# COMPACT_ATOMS: atom_id res chain seq x y z
N MET A 1 3.75 -4.70 -18.58
CA MET A 1 2.75 -4.40 -17.52
C MET A 1 2.96 -5.27 -16.30
N GLY A 2 2.99 -6.60 -16.43
CA GLY A 2 3.16 -7.52 -15.29
C GLY A 2 4.37 -7.21 -14.40
N VAL A 3 5.55 -6.94 -14.98
CA VAL A 3 6.78 -6.75 -14.19
C VAL A 3 6.68 -5.60 -13.17
N LEU A 4 6.19 -4.42 -13.56
CA LEU A 4 6.10 -3.28 -12.64
C LEU A 4 5.10 -3.53 -11.50
N THR A 5 3.92 -4.07 -11.83
CA THR A 5 2.91 -4.43 -10.82
C THR A 5 3.41 -5.54 -9.91
N THR A 6 4.09 -6.56 -10.46
CA THR A 6 4.72 -7.62 -9.68
C THR A 6 5.77 -7.06 -8.73
N ILE A 7 6.65 -6.17 -9.20
CA ILE A 7 7.64 -5.51 -8.34
C ILE A 7 6.95 -4.72 -7.22
N ALA A 8 5.92 -3.93 -7.54
CA ALA A 8 5.19 -3.14 -6.54
C ALA A 8 4.53 -4.01 -5.47
N VAL A 9 3.86 -5.10 -5.87
CA VAL A 9 3.23 -6.05 -4.95
C VAL A 9 4.27 -6.77 -4.09
N LEU A 10 5.36 -7.25 -4.70
CA LEU A 10 6.45 -7.90 -3.97
C LEU A 10 7.12 -6.95 -2.99
N LEU A 11 7.32 -5.68 -3.36
CA LEU A 11 7.88 -4.66 -2.48
C LEU A 11 6.95 -4.36 -1.30
N PHE A 12 5.64 -4.26 -1.55
CA PHE A 12 4.64 -4.14 -0.49
C PHE A 12 4.69 -5.32 0.48
N CYS A 13 4.72 -6.55 -0.05
CA CYS A 13 4.80 -7.76 0.77
C CYS A 13 6.13 -7.83 1.55
N TYR A 14 7.24 -7.48 0.90
CA TYR A 14 8.56 -7.44 1.52
C TYR A 14 8.59 -6.49 2.72
N VAL A 15 8.08 -5.26 2.55
CA VAL A 15 8.05 -4.28 3.66
C VAL A 15 7.09 -4.73 4.76
N THR A 16 5.86 -5.11 4.40
CA THR A 16 4.76 -5.36 5.34
C THR A 16 4.93 -6.67 6.11
N PHE A 17 5.41 -7.73 5.46
CA PHE A 17 5.47 -9.07 6.06
C PHE A 17 6.87 -9.50 6.47
N LEU A 18 7.94 -8.90 5.93
CA LEU A 18 9.31 -9.28 6.27
C LEU A 18 10.03 -8.18 7.07
N VAL A 19 10.12 -6.95 6.54
CA VAL A 19 10.91 -5.87 7.16
C VAL A 19 10.29 -5.42 8.49
N LEU A 20 9.03 -4.97 8.46
CA LEU A 20 8.36 -4.45 9.66
C LEU A 20 8.21 -5.52 10.76
N PRO A 21 7.75 -6.76 10.48
CA PRO A 21 7.70 -7.80 11.50
C PRO A 21 9.09 -8.27 11.94
N GLY A 22 10.13 -8.11 11.11
CA GLY A 22 11.52 -8.35 11.49
C GLY A 22 11.97 -7.43 12.61
N ILE A 23 11.75 -6.13 12.46
CA ILE A 23 12.03 -5.12 13.49
C ILE A 23 11.17 -5.38 14.73
N GLY A 24 9.87 -5.61 14.56
CA GLY A 24 8.97 -5.88 15.68
C GLY A 24 9.43 -7.08 16.53
N ARG A 25 9.92 -8.15 15.91
CA ARG A 25 10.50 -9.30 16.63
C ARG A 25 11.81 -8.97 17.33
N ALA A 26 12.67 -8.15 16.74
CA ALA A 26 13.95 -7.76 17.33
C ALA A 26 13.76 -6.96 18.64
N TYR A 27 12.71 -6.14 18.70
CA TYR A 27 12.41 -5.27 19.85
C TYR A 27 11.21 -5.76 20.69
N GLY A 28 10.66 -6.94 20.40
CA GLY A 28 9.57 -7.55 21.18
C GLY A 28 8.24 -6.80 21.15
N LEU A 29 7.92 -6.07 20.06
CA LEU A 29 6.70 -5.27 19.93
C LEU A 29 5.99 -5.43 18.58
N THR A 30 4.70 -5.11 18.54
CA THR A 30 3.98 -4.92 17.28
C THR A 30 4.10 -3.48 16.83
N LEU A 31 4.79 -3.26 15.70
CA LEU A 31 4.99 -1.92 15.16
C LEU A 31 3.67 -1.20 14.86
N PRO A 32 3.61 0.13 15.02
CA PRO A 32 2.39 0.92 14.85
C PRO A 32 1.71 0.71 13.49
N GLU A 33 2.48 0.64 12.41
CA GLU A 33 1.97 0.46 11.05
C GLU A 33 1.20 -0.85 10.84
N LEU A 34 1.57 -1.91 11.55
CA LEU A 34 0.96 -3.23 11.38
C LEU A 34 -0.42 -3.30 12.06
N ARG A 35 -0.79 -2.30 12.84
CA ARG A 35 -2.08 -2.23 13.54
C ARG A 35 -3.15 -1.65 12.60
N ILE A 36 -3.98 -2.54 12.06
CA ILE A 36 -5.01 -2.18 11.06
C ILE A 36 -6.02 -1.16 11.61
N THR A 37 -6.34 -1.25 12.90
CA THR A 37 -7.30 -0.39 13.60
C THR A 37 -6.67 0.86 14.23
N GLY A 38 -5.40 1.14 13.93
CA GLY A 38 -4.64 2.21 14.58
C GLY A 38 -4.16 1.83 15.98
N PHE A 39 -3.82 2.85 16.75
CA PHE A 39 -3.25 2.74 18.09
C PHE A 39 -3.55 3.97 18.94
N ASP A 40 -3.34 3.84 20.25
CA ASP A 40 -3.48 4.91 21.24
C ASP A 40 -2.12 5.38 21.80
N ARG A 41 -2.19 6.34 22.73
CA ARG A 41 -1.03 6.96 23.37
C ARG A 41 -0.21 5.97 24.18
N GLU A 42 -0.87 5.09 24.93
CA GLU A 42 -0.21 4.11 25.79
C GLU A 42 0.59 3.11 24.94
N GLN A 43 0.00 2.64 23.84
CA GLN A 43 0.65 1.76 22.89
C GLN A 43 1.87 2.41 22.21
N ILE A 44 1.80 3.70 21.86
CA ILE A 44 2.95 4.43 21.31
C ILE A 44 4.03 4.67 22.35
N ALA A 45 3.67 5.03 23.59
CA ALA A 45 4.64 5.21 24.66
C ALA A 45 5.38 3.88 24.96
N ALA A 46 4.66 2.77 24.99
CA ALA A 46 5.24 1.44 25.13
C ALA A 46 6.17 1.11 23.95
N ALA A 47 5.75 1.38 22.71
CA ALA A 47 6.59 1.18 21.53
C ALA A 47 7.87 2.04 21.56
N ALA A 48 7.77 3.31 21.97
CA ALA A 48 8.90 4.21 22.11
C ALA A 48 9.90 3.69 23.15
N SER A 49 9.41 3.20 24.30
CA SER A 49 10.26 2.62 25.35
C SER A 49 10.96 1.33 24.90
N ALA A 50 10.28 0.47 24.14
CA ALA A 50 10.82 -0.82 23.70
C ALA A 50 11.83 -0.67 22.56
N LEU A 51 11.62 0.30 21.66
CA LEU A 51 12.58 0.61 20.59
C LEU A 51 13.86 1.26 21.12
N GLY A 52 13.77 2.09 22.17
CA GLY A 52 14.90 2.89 22.64
C GLY A 52 15.45 3.81 21.53
N ASP A 53 16.71 4.24 21.64
CA ASP A 53 17.32 5.13 20.64
C ASP A 53 17.67 4.38 19.35
N GLN A 54 18.34 3.23 19.48
CA GLN A 54 18.78 2.43 18.33
C GLN A 54 17.61 1.91 17.51
N GLY A 55 16.57 1.35 18.14
CA GLY A 55 15.41 0.85 17.43
C GLY A 55 14.62 1.95 16.75
N ARG A 56 14.56 3.15 17.33
CA ARG A 56 13.95 4.32 16.66
C ARG A 56 14.75 4.75 15.46
N GLU A 57 16.08 4.68 15.48
CA GLU A 57 16.90 4.98 14.32
C GLU A 57 16.75 3.94 13.21
N ASP A 58 16.83 2.65 13.54
CA ASP A 58 16.58 1.54 12.60
C ASP A 58 15.20 1.67 11.94
N TYR A 59 14.19 2.00 12.76
CA TYR A 59 12.82 2.16 12.28
C TYR A 59 12.65 3.39 11.37
N ARG A 60 13.27 4.52 11.74
CA ARG A 60 13.30 5.72 10.91
C ARG A 60 14.01 5.50 9.57
N TRP A 61 15.02 4.62 9.53
CA TRP A 61 15.68 4.23 8.28
C TRP A 61 14.74 3.49 7.33
N VAL A 62 13.84 2.65 7.85
CA VAL A 62 12.81 1.97 7.06
C VAL A 62 11.85 2.99 6.43
N HIS A 63 11.41 3.99 7.19
CA HIS A 63 10.54 5.06 6.66
C HIS A 63 11.21 5.87 5.55
N ARG A 64 12.50 6.21 5.69
CA ARG A 64 13.25 6.97 4.67
C ARG A 64 13.50 6.20 3.37
N SER A 65 13.76 4.90 3.47
CA SER A 65 14.20 4.08 2.34
C SER A 65 13.01 3.35 1.71
N SER A 66 12.60 2.25 2.34
CA SER A 66 11.54 1.38 1.86
C SER A 66 10.16 2.05 1.92
N GLY A 67 9.96 2.96 2.88
CA GLY A 67 8.76 3.79 3.00
C GLY A 67 8.57 4.77 1.84
N LEU A 68 9.63 5.08 1.08
CA LEU A 68 9.55 5.89 -0.14
C LEU A 68 9.30 5.02 -1.39
N LEU A 69 10.11 3.98 -1.56
CA LEU A 69 10.08 3.18 -2.79
C LEU A 69 8.77 2.40 -2.92
N MET A 70 8.28 1.80 -1.83
CA MET A 70 7.05 1.01 -1.85
C MET A 70 5.84 1.80 -2.38
N PRO A 71 5.44 2.94 -1.78
CA PRO A 71 4.29 3.68 -2.28
C PRO A 71 4.48 4.24 -3.69
N LEU A 72 5.70 4.62 -4.06
CA LEU A 72 5.98 5.16 -5.38
C LEU A 72 5.80 4.11 -6.48
N PHE A 73 6.40 2.93 -6.31
CA PHE A 73 6.24 1.82 -7.24
C PHE A 73 4.79 1.34 -7.31
N MET A 74 4.10 1.31 -6.16
CA MET A 74 2.67 0.99 -6.11
C MET A 74 1.84 1.98 -6.93
N ALA A 75 2.07 3.28 -6.75
CA ALA A 75 1.35 4.30 -7.49
C ALA A 75 1.62 4.23 -9.00
N LEU A 76 2.89 4.11 -9.40
CA LEU A 76 3.28 3.97 -10.81
C LEU A 76 2.69 2.71 -11.45
N ALA A 77 2.70 1.58 -10.74
CA ALA A 77 2.09 0.34 -11.20
C ALA A 77 0.59 0.52 -11.46
N TRP A 78 -0.13 1.17 -10.54
CA TRP A 78 -1.57 1.42 -10.69
C TRP A 78 -1.87 2.41 -11.80
N PHE A 79 -1.08 3.49 -11.94
CA PHE A 79 -1.26 4.44 -13.03
C PHE A 79 -1.07 3.79 -14.39
N ALA A 80 -0.02 2.97 -14.56
CA ALA A 80 0.21 2.22 -15.79
C ALA A 80 -0.95 1.25 -16.07
N MET A 81 -1.35 0.47 -15.07
CA MET A 81 -2.42 -0.53 -15.16
C MET A 81 -3.76 0.11 -15.56
N LEU A 82 -4.16 1.19 -14.87
CA LEU A 82 -5.42 1.90 -15.12
C LEU A 82 -5.39 2.70 -16.42
N GLY A 83 -4.23 3.28 -16.77
CA GLY A 83 -4.07 4.08 -17.98
C GLY A 83 -4.32 3.32 -19.27
N GLN A 84 -4.10 1.99 -19.27
CA GLN A 84 -4.35 1.12 -20.41
C GLN A 84 -5.75 0.51 -20.43
N SER A 85 -6.45 0.51 -19.28
CA SER A 85 -7.69 -0.26 -19.11
C SER A 85 -8.95 0.60 -19.07
N VAL A 86 -8.80 1.92 -18.83
CA VAL A 86 -9.93 2.83 -18.64
C VAL A 86 -9.94 3.89 -19.75
N HIS A 87 -11.00 3.91 -20.55
CA HIS A 87 -11.14 4.80 -21.71
C HIS A 87 -11.81 6.14 -21.39
N THR A 88 -12.58 6.24 -20.32
CA THR A 88 -13.24 7.50 -19.93
C THR A 88 -12.35 8.34 -19.02
N ARG A 89 -12.14 9.61 -19.40
CA ARG A 89 -11.25 10.54 -18.68
C ARG A 89 -11.65 10.73 -17.22
N ALA A 90 -12.95 10.87 -16.93
CA ALA A 90 -13.45 11.12 -15.57
C ALA A 90 -13.19 9.91 -14.64
N VAL A 91 -13.54 8.70 -15.08
CA VAL A 91 -13.31 7.47 -14.29
C VAL A 91 -11.83 7.23 -14.09
N ARG A 92 -11.00 7.50 -15.10
CA ARG A 92 -9.55 7.38 -14.99
C ARG A 92 -8.99 8.28 -13.90
N TRP A 93 -9.39 9.55 -13.86
CA TRP A 93 -8.95 10.48 -12.81
C TRP A 93 -9.42 10.08 -11.41
N ALA A 94 -10.67 9.63 -11.27
CA ALA A 94 -11.19 9.14 -10.00
C ALA A 94 -10.44 7.89 -9.52
N LEU A 95 -10.09 6.96 -10.41
CA LEU A 95 -9.35 5.76 -10.03
C LEU A 95 -7.86 6.06 -9.76
N TRP A 96 -7.30 7.09 -10.41
CA TRP A 96 -5.93 7.57 -10.18
C TRP A 96 -5.77 8.32 -8.86
N SER A 97 -6.81 8.92 -8.29
CA SER A 97 -6.69 9.58 -6.99
C SER A 97 -6.37 8.60 -5.86
N VAL A 98 -6.80 7.33 -5.97
CA VAL A 98 -6.58 6.29 -4.96
C VAL A 98 -5.08 5.94 -4.77
N PRO A 99 -4.32 5.51 -5.79
CA PRO A 99 -2.89 5.23 -5.66
C PRO A 99 -2.08 6.48 -5.29
N LEU A 100 -2.50 7.66 -5.73
CA LEU A 100 -1.88 8.92 -5.33
C LEU A 100 -2.06 9.20 -3.84
N ALA A 101 -3.30 9.11 -3.35
CA ALA A 101 -3.63 9.28 -1.94
C ALA A 101 -2.92 8.23 -1.08
N PHE A 102 -2.86 6.97 -1.55
CA PHE A 102 -2.11 5.91 -0.89
C PHE A 102 -0.65 6.31 -0.69
N ALA A 103 0.01 6.79 -1.74
CA ALA A 103 1.41 7.19 -1.63
C ALA A 103 1.63 8.33 -0.64
N VAL A 104 0.78 9.36 -0.69
CA VAL A 104 0.86 10.49 0.25
C VAL A 104 0.63 10.03 1.70
N VAL A 105 -0.38 9.19 1.94
CA VAL A 105 -0.71 8.69 3.28
C VAL A 105 0.39 7.81 3.86
N VAL A 106 1.03 6.96 3.05
CA VAL A 106 2.17 6.15 3.50
C VAL A 106 3.35 7.04 3.91
N LEU A 107 3.70 8.02 3.07
CA LEU A 107 4.82 8.94 3.33
C LEU A 107 4.56 9.80 4.57
N ALA A 108 3.39 10.44 4.64
CA ALA A 108 2.99 11.23 5.80
C ALA A 108 2.88 10.37 7.07
N GLY A 109 2.40 9.13 6.94
CA GLY A 109 2.24 8.19 8.04
C GLY A 109 3.58 7.84 8.71
N GLY A 110 4.62 7.57 7.92
CA GLY A 110 5.97 7.31 8.45
C GLY A 110 6.50 8.49 9.27
N HIS A 111 6.38 9.71 8.73
CA HIS A 111 6.77 10.93 9.45
C HIS A 111 5.93 11.17 10.72
N ALA A 112 4.62 10.92 10.66
CA ALA A 112 3.74 11.08 11.81
C ALA A 112 4.06 10.05 12.91
N ILE A 113 4.39 8.81 12.55
CA ILE A 113 4.83 7.78 13.51
C ILE A 113 6.16 8.19 14.13
N ASP A 114 7.13 8.65 13.35
CA ASP A 114 8.40 9.13 13.87
C ASP A 114 8.22 10.28 14.85
N ALA A 115 7.30 11.20 14.57
CA ALA A 115 6.94 12.29 15.46
C ALA A 115 6.26 11.79 16.75
N ALA A 116 5.30 10.87 16.64
CA ALA A 116 4.60 10.29 17.79
C ALA A 116 5.53 9.47 18.70
N LEU A 117 6.53 8.79 18.13
CA LEU A 117 7.56 8.07 18.90
C LEU A 117 8.60 9.00 19.54
N ALA A 118 8.78 10.22 19.01
CA ALA A 118 9.65 11.23 19.59
C ALA A 118 8.95 12.01 20.72
N ASP A 119 7.67 12.34 20.52
CA ASP A 119 6.80 13.00 21.48
C ASP A 119 5.42 12.32 21.52
N PRO A 120 5.20 11.39 22.48
CA PRO A 120 3.93 10.68 22.65
C PRO A 120 2.80 11.56 23.23
N THR A 121 2.51 12.71 22.63
CA THR A 121 1.35 13.55 22.98
C THR A 121 0.12 13.17 22.15
N ASP A 122 -1.08 13.52 22.62
CA ASP A 122 -2.33 13.07 21.98
C ASP A 122 -2.47 13.51 20.52
N GLY A 123 -1.98 14.71 20.17
CA GLY A 123 -2.05 15.24 18.80
C GLY A 123 -1.27 14.42 17.77
N PRO A 124 0.07 14.28 17.91
CA PRO A 124 0.89 13.45 17.04
C PRO A 124 0.42 11.99 16.96
N VAL A 125 0.03 11.41 18.10
CA VAL A 125 -0.48 10.03 18.16
C VAL A 125 -1.78 9.88 17.35
N ALA A 126 -2.74 10.79 17.54
CA ALA A 126 -4.01 10.75 16.81
C ALA A 126 -3.81 10.89 15.29
N LEU A 127 -2.92 11.79 14.85
CA LEU A 127 -2.58 11.95 13.43
C LEU A 127 -1.94 10.67 12.86
N ALA A 128 -0.95 10.12 13.55
CA ALA A 128 -0.24 8.91 13.12
C ALA A 128 -1.19 7.71 13.04
N SER A 129 -2.03 7.53 14.06
CA SER A 129 -3.05 6.48 14.13
C SER A 129 -4.06 6.60 12.99
N GLY A 130 -4.57 7.80 12.75
CA GLY A 130 -5.49 8.09 11.64
C GLY A 130 -4.88 7.80 10.26
N LEU A 131 -3.61 8.17 10.04
CA LEU A 131 -2.89 7.88 8.80
C LEU A 131 -2.65 6.39 8.60
N VAL A 132 -2.37 5.62 9.66
CA VAL A 132 -2.25 4.16 9.57
C VAL A 132 -3.58 3.51 9.19
N ILE A 133 -4.70 3.95 9.79
CA ILE A 133 -6.03 3.47 9.41
C ILE A 133 -6.31 3.80 7.93
N ALA A 134 -6.07 5.06 7.54
CA ALA A 134 -6.25 5.51 6.16
C ALA A 134 -5.41 4.69 5.17
N ARG A 135 -4.17 4.33 5.54
CA ARG A 135 -3.29 3.47 4.74
C ARG A 135 -3.96 2.13 4.46
N TRP A 136 -4.50 1.46 5.47
CA TRP A 136 -5.15 0.16 5.31
C TRP A 136 -6.45 0.23 4.51
N VAL A 137 -7.24 1.29 4.69
CA VAL A 137 -8.42 1.57 3.87
C VAL A 137 -8.03 1.73 2.39
N LEU A 138 -6.97 2.50 2.11
CA LEU A 138 -6.47 2.71 0.75
C LEU A 138 -5.86 1.42 0.16
N THR A 139 -5.17 0.60 0.95
CA THR A 139 -4.72 -0.73 0.54
C THR A 139 -5.91 -1.59 0.12
N ALA A 140 -6.98 -1.62 0.90
CA ALA A 140 -8.20 -2.35 0.55
C ALA A 140 -8.84 -1.81 -0.74
N ALA A 141 -8.84 -0.50 -0.94
CA ALA A 141 -9.34 0.13 -2.17
C ALA A 141 -8.49 -0.25 -3.40
N LEU A 142 -7.16 -0.28 -3.27
CA LEU A 142 -6.27 -0.76 -4.34
C LEU A 142 -6.56 -2.23 -4.67
N LEU A 143 -6.66 -3.09 -3.66
CA LEU A 143 -7.01 -4.50 -3.86
C LEU A 143 -8.36 -4.67 -4.56
N ALA A 144 -9.36 -3.87 -4.19
CA ALA A 144 -10.66 -3.86 -4.86
C ALA A 144 -10.56 -3.41 -6.33
N GLN A 145 -9.73 -2.41 -6.65
CA GLN A 145 -9.47 -2.00 -8.03
C GLN A 145 -8.81 -3.13 -8.85
N ALA A 146 -7.80 -3.81 -8.28
CA ALA A 146 -7.15 -4.94 -8.94
C ALA A 146 -8.12 -6.11 -9.18
N ALA A 147 -8.94 -6.45 -8.18
CA ALA A 147 -9.95 -7.49 -8.30
C ALA A 147 -11.02 -7.14 -9.36
N TRP A 148 -11.48 -5.89 -9.38
CA TRP A 148 -12.41 -5.41 -10.39
C TRP A 148 -11.83 -5.52 -11.80
N MET A 149 -10.57 -5.14 -11.99
CA MET A 149 -9.89 -5.25 -13.28
C MET A 149 -9.71 -6.70 -13.72
N LEU A 150 -9.31 -7.59 -12.82
CA LEU A 150 -9.19 -9.02 -13.11
C LEU A 150 -10.54 -9.60 -13.53
N ALA A 151 -11.61 -9.31 -12.79
CA ALA A 151 -12.96 -9.76 -13.12
C ALA A 151 -13.42 -9.22 -14.47
N HIS A 152 -13.12 -7.95 -14.79
CA HIS A 152 -13.43 -7.36 -16.07
C HIS A 152 -12.70 -8.06 -17.22
N LEU A 153 -11.39 -8.31 -17.08
CA LEU A 153 -10.59 -9.01 -18.11
C LEU A 153 -11.07 -10.44 -18.34
N VAL A 154 -11.36 -11.19 -17.27
CA VAL A 154 -11.86 -12.56 -17.35
C VAL A 154 -13.20 -12.59 -18.07
N ARG A 155 -14.14 -11.69 -17.72
CA ARG A 155 -15.45 -11.58 -18.39
C ARG A 155 -15.31 -11.29 -19.89
N THR A 156 -14.51 -10.28 -20.24
CA THR A 156 -14.28 -9.92 -21.65
C THR A 156 -13.71 -11.08 -22.46
N LYS A 157 -12.82 -11.89 -21.88
CA LYS A 157 -12.24 -13.08 -22.54
C LYS A 157 -13.23 -14.22 -22.67
N LEU A 158 -14.04 -14.49 -21.63
CA LEU A 158 -15.10 -15.50 -21.67
C LEU A 158 -16.16 -15.14 -22.72
N ASP A 159 -16.55 -13.87 -22.79
CA ASP A 159 -17.50 -13.38 -23.78
C ASP A 159 -16.95 -13.51 -25.21
N ALA A 160 -15.66 -13.24 -25.41
CA ALA A 160 -14.99 -13.43 -26.71
C ALA A 160 -14.88 -14.91 -27.10
N PHE A 161 -14.61 -15.81 -26.12
CA PHE A 161 -14.62 -17.26 -26.34
C PHE A 161 -16.02 -17.74 -26.75
N ALA A 162 -17.06 -17.29 -26.06
CA ALA A 162 -18.45 -17.64 -26.35
C ALA A 162 -18.90 -17.17 -27.74
N ARG A 163 -18.33 -16.07 -28.25
CA ARG A 163 -18.59 -15.56 -29.61
C ARG A 163 -17.71 -16.17 -30.70
N GLY A 164 -16.76 -17.05 -30.37
CA GLY A 164 -15.86 -17.64 -31.37
C GLY A 164 -14.79 -16.66 -31.91
N GLU A 165 -14.56 -15.53 -31.24
CA GLU A 165 -13.70 -14.44 -31.72
C GLU A 165 -12.22 -14.60 -31.33
N LEU A 166 -11.86 -15.72 -30.69
CA LEU A 166 -10.49 -15.93 -30.26
C LEU A 166 -9.57 -16.32 -31.42
N PRO A 167 -8.29 -15.86 -31.41
CA PRO A 167 -7.28 -16.29 -32.37
C PRO A 167 -7.16 -17.83 -32.35
N GLY A 168 -7.50 -18.48 -33.46
CA GLY A 168 -7.56 -19.94 -33.60
C GLY A 168 -8.97 -20.54 -33.75
N GLN A 169 -10.04 -19.78 -33.48
CA GLN A 169 -11.43 -20.20 -33.77
C GLN A 169 -11.96 -19.65 -35.09
N GLN A 170 -11.32 -18.63 -35.66
CA GLN A 170 -11.69 -18.11 -36.98
C GLN A 170 -11.10 -19.01 -38.08
N PRO A 171 -11.89 -19.47 -39.06
CA PRO A 171 -11.37 -20.21 -40.19
C PRO A 171 -10.36 -19.33 -40.93
N THR A 172 -9.15 -19.83 -41.13
CA THR A 172 -8.14 -19.19 -41.98
C THR A 172 -8.69 -19.12 -43.41
N PRO A 173 -8.58 -17.95 -44.09
CA PRO A 173 -9.01 -17.81 -45.48
C PRO A 173 -8.19 -18.70 -46.43
#